data_AF-A0A554IDX0-F1
#
_entry.id   AF-A0A554IDX0-F1
#
_cell.length_a   1.000
_cell.length_b   1.000
_cell.length_c   1.000
_cell.angle_alpha   90.00
_cell.angle_beta   90.00
_cell.angle_gamma   90.00
#
_symmetry.space_group_name_H-M   'P 1'
#
loop_
_entity.id
_entity.type
_entity.pdbx_description
1 polymer ?
#
loop_
_entity_poly.entity_id
_entity_poly.type
_entity_poly.pdbx_seq_one_letter_code
_entity_poly.pdbx_strand_id
1 'polypeptide(L)'
;MSNKRHAKHAKSKRHSVAPQQRIAPVVELFDRGKFPIKHDAIPFPDTASNFVTIDQYTITNEPLPDWPKKIQNQVEAMHEQMRDDPAAAIPQLERLIQKYPHVPQFYNFIAVAYENLGESKLSTFWICEGYRCHPDYLFARVNLIHHHLLHGNLGEAEKIFDGKFDLKQLYPQRDVFHLTEAVCFFGAVGKYFWLKGDQQRAKLCYGLLKKLGPKNCHARWLQRRVQPVAYLFTSLFSWHTVKVILQLPIYIILTIIALLLWFLEMVWLNTLGRWVRKSTGQKH
;
A
#
# COMPACT_ATOMS: atom_id res chain seq x y z
N MET A 1 -20.53 -11.64 56.92
CA MET A 1 -20.55 -12.98 56.30
C MET A 1 -20.65 -12.83 54.79
N SER A 2 -19.97 -13.70 54.06
CA SER A 2 -19.50 -13.56 52.68
C SER A 2 -20.61 -13.55 51.62
N ASN A 3 -20.51 -12.65 50.64
CA ASN A 3 -21.38 -12.64 49.47
C ASN A 3 -20.54 -12.91 48.21
N LYS A 4 -20.67 -14.12 47.67
CA LYS A 4 -19.95 -14.65 46.51
C LYS A 4 -20.42 -13.96 45.23
N ARG A 5 -19.50 -13.34 44.49
CA ARG A 5 -19.72 -12.94 43.09
C ARG A 5 -19.11 -13.99 42.17
N HIS A 6 -19.96 -14.61 41.35
CA HIS A 6 -19.57 -15.51 40.27
C HIS A 6 -19.04 -14.71 39.07
N ALA A 7 -17.78 -14.93 38.70
CA ALA A 7 -17.22 -14.50 37.42
C ALA A 7 -17.33 -15.65 36.41
N LYS A 8 -18.13 -15.46 35.35
CA LYS A 8 -18.17 -16.34 34.17
C LYS A 8 -16.99 -15.97 33.26
N HIS A 9 -15.95 -16.80 33.24
CA HIS A 9 -14.94 -16.78 32.19
C HIS A 9 -15.42 -17.58 30.98
N ALA A 10 -15.74 -16.88 29.89
CA ALA A 10 -15.93 -17.50 28.58
C ALA A 10 -14.55 -17.80 27.96
N LYS A 11 -14.18 -19.09 27.89
CA LYS A 11 -13.00 -19.55 27.15
C LYS A 11 -13.27 -19.45 25.65
N SER A 12 -12.54 -18.58 24.96
CA SER A 12 -12.46 -18.53 23.50
C SER A 12 -11.74 -19.79 22.99
N LYS A 13 -12.47 -20.67 22.30
CA LYS A 13 -11.90 -21.82 21.58
C LYS A 13 -11.18 -21.31 20.33
N ARG A 14 -9.85 -21.14 20.42
CA ARG A 14 -8.99 -21.08 19.23
C ARG A 14 -8.86 -22.50 18.67
N HIS A 15 -9.52 -22.76 17.54
CA HIS A 15 -9.26 -23.95 16.75
C HIS A 15 -7.92 -23.78 16.04
N SER A 16 -6.85 -24.35 16.62
CA SER A 16 -5.58 -24.56 15.93
C SER A 16 -5.74 -25.71 14.95
N VAL A 17 -6.05 -25.41 13.70
CA VAL A 17 -5.93 -26.38 12.61
C VAL A 17 -4.45 -26.44 12.22
N ALA A 18 -3.85 -27.63 12.32
CA ALA A 18 -2.46 -27.86 11.96
C ALA A 18 -2.23 -27.59 10.47
N PRO A 19 -1.11 -26.96 10.06
CA PRO A 19 -0.84 -26.65 8.67
C PRO A 19 -0.43 -27.94 7.93
N GLN A 20 -1.35 -28.51 7.15
CA GLN A 20 -1.01 -29.51 6.14
C GLN A 20 -0.15 -28.83 5.06
N GLN A 21 1.10 -29.27 4.95
CA GLN A 21 2.02 -28.86 3.90
C GLN A 21 1.48 -29.29 2.52
N ARG A 22 0.83 -28.37 1.81
CA ARG A 22 0.59 -28.52 0.36
C ARG A 22 1.90 -28.21 -0.36
N ILE A 23 2.60 -29.25 -0.81
CA ILE A 23 3.73 -29.12 -1.74
C ILE A 23 3.13 -29.06 -3.15
N ALA A 24 3.33 -27.96 -3.85
CA ALA A 24 2.88 -27.80 -5.23
C ALA A 24 3.84 -28.55 -6.19
N PRO A 25 3.34 -29.44 -7.06
CA PRO A 25 4.12 -30.01 -8.16
C PRO A 25 4.19 -28.99 -9.31
N VAL A 26 5.13 -29.16 -10.24
CA VAL A 26 5.29 -28.39 -11.50
C VAL A 26 6.31 -27.24 -11.45
N VAL A 27 7.61 -27.57 -11.47
CA VAL A 27 8.68 -26.62 -11.88
C VAL A 27 9.77 -27.37 -12.67
N GLU A 28 9.59 -27.50 -13.98
CA GLU A 28 10.68 -27.70 -14.96
C GLU A 28 10.29 -26.92 -16.23
N LEU A 29 11.29 -26.45 -17.00
CA LEU A 29 11.25 -25.87 -18.37
C LEU A 29 11.56 -24.35 -18.54
N PHE A 30 12.85 -24.10 -18.87
CA PHE A 30 13.43 -23.28 -19.96
C PHE A 30 13.68 -21.75 -19.88
N ASP A 31 14.79 -21.36 -20.52
CA ASP A 31 15.57 -20.10 -20.47
C ASP A 31 16.04 -19.67 -21.89
N ARG A 32 16.50 -18.41 -22.04
CA ARG A 32 17.14 -17.65 -23.18
C ARG A 32 16.23 -16.61 -23.88
N GLY A 33 16.57 -15.32 -24.16
CA GLY A 33 17.72 -14.43 -23.93
C GLY A 33 17.78 -13.21 -24.91
N LYS A 34 17.75 -11.97 -24.38
CA LYS A 34 18.38 -10.62 -24.71
C LYS A 34 18.36 -9.92 -26.10
N PHE A 35 18.12 -8.58 -26.13
CA PHE A 35 18.83 -7.50 -26.90
C PHE A 35 18.44 -6.02 -26.46
N PRO A 36 19.29 -4.96 -26.62
CA PRO A 36 19.15 -3.60 -26.01
C PRO A 36 19.16 -2.36 -26.97
N ILE A 37 18.60 -1.16 -26.62
CA ILE A 37 18.89 0.22 -27.21
C ILE A 37 18.62 1.42 -26.24
N LYS A 38 19.34 2.56 -26.42
CA LYS A 38 19.43 3.87 -25.70
C LYS A 38 18.31 4.92 -25.99
N HIS A 39 18.22 5.95 -25.14
CA HIS A 39 17.20 7.05 -25.07
C HIS A 39 17.79 8.46 -25.23
N ASP A 40 16.99 9.41 -25.73
CA ASP A 40 17.12 10.88 -25.55
C ASP A 40 15.74 11.49 -25.16
N ALA A 41 15.74 12.58 -24.38
CA ALA A 41 14.59 13.07 -23.59
C ALA A 41 13.73 14.18 -24.25
N ILE A 42 12.42 14.17 -23.99
CA ILE A 42 11.42 15.18 -24.45
C ILE A 42 10.69 15.84 -23.25
N PRO A 43 10.28 17.14 -23.32
CA PRO A 43 9.65 17.88 -22.22
C PRO A 43 8.13 17.68 -22.10
N PHE A 44 7.57 18.06 -20.95
CA PHE A 44 6.23 17.67 -20.46
C PHE A 44 5.12 18.73 -20.64
N PRO A 45 3.86 18.34 -20.90
CA PRO A 45 2.69 19.23 -20.85
C PRO A 45 1.77 19.03 -19.62
N ASP A 46 0.87 20.01 -19.43
CA ASP A 46 0.01 20.28 -18.25
C ASP A 46 -1.17 19.30 -18.01
N THR A 47 -1.56 19.19 -16.73
CA THR A 47 -2.40 18.13 -16.12
C THR A 47 -3.91 18.41 -16.13
N ALA A 48 -4.57 18.42 -17.30
CA ALA A 48 -6.05 18.48 -17.36
C ALA A 48 -6.71 17.35 -18.19
N SER A 49 -5.94 16.48 -18.84
CA SER A 49 -6.46 15.33 -19.59
C SER A 49 -6.46 14.05 -18.77
N ASN A 50 -7.49 13.21 -18.93
CA ASN A 50 -7.53 11.80 -18.44
C ASN A 50 -6.44 10.91 -19.05
N PHE A 51 -5.65 11.48 -19.96
CA PHE A 51 -4.55 10.87 -20.66
C PHE A 51 -3.26 11.57 -20.24
N VAL A 52 -2.26 10.80 -19.83
CA VAL A 52 -0.89 11.30 -19.68
C VAL A 52 -0.06 10.69 -20.79
N THR A 53 0.33 11.52 -21.76
CA THR A 53 1.25 11.11 -22.82
C THR A 53 2.67 11.16 -22.30
N ILE A 54 3.36 10.03 -22.38
CA ILE A 54 4.80 9.93 -22.12
C ILE A 54 5.43 9.59 -23.46
N ASP A 55 5.99 10.61 -24.11
CA ASP A 55 6.75 10.52 -25.36
C ASP A 55 6.05 9.70 -26.48
N GLN A 56 6.16 8.37 -26.41
CA GLN A 56 5.73 7.40 -27.42
C GLN A 56 4.46 6.60 -27.06
N TYR A 57 3.84 6.82 -25.90
CA TYR A 57 2.63 6.11 -25.50
C TYR A 57 1.72 6.90 -24.56
N THR A 58 0.49 6.42 -24.41
CA THR A 58 -0.58 7.03 -23.62
C THR A 58 -0.89 6.20 -22.39
N ILE A 59 -1.03 6.87 -21.24
CA ILE A 59 -1.55 6.26 -20.01
C ILE A 59 -3.03 6.66 -19.86
N THR A 60 -3.90 5.66 -19.68
CA THR A 60 -5.35 5.83 -19.51
C THR A 60 -5.84 5.24 -18.17
N ASN A 61 -6.98 5.71 -17.69
CA ASN A 61 -7.73 5.08 -16.58
C ASN A 61 -8.82 4.11 -17.07
N GLU A 62 -8.96 3.95 -18.39
CA GLU A 62 -9.95 3.05 -18.97
C GLU A 62 -9.49 1.59 -18.86
N PRO A 63 -10.40 0.66 -18.52
CA PRO A 63 -10.05 -0.75 -18.40
C PRO A 63 -9.54 -1.31 -19.74
N LEU A 64 -8.44 -2.05 -19.66
CA LEU A 64 -7.88 -2.88 -20.73
C LEU A 64 -7.84 -4.30 -20.13
N PRO A 65 -8.24 -5.43 -20.76
CA PRO A 65 -8.77 -5.74 -22.10
C PRO A 65 -10.23 -6.29 -22.12
N ASP A 66 -10.76 -6.56 -23.32
CA ASP A 66 -12.11 -7.12 -23.57
C ASP A 66 -12.18 -8.64 -23.32
N TRP A 67 -12.24 -9.05 -22.05
CA TRP A 67 -12.65 -10.42 -21.72
C TRP A 67 -14.14 -10.63 -22.01
N PRO A 68 -14.58 -11.87 -22.32
CA PRO A 68 -15.99 -12.21 -22.31
C PRO A 68 -16.64 -11.76 -21.00
N LYS A 69 -17.85 -11.19 -21.06
CA LYS A 69 -18.51 -10.53 -19.91
C LYS A 69 -18.52 -11.37 -18.64
N LYS A 70 -18.69 -12.69 -18.78
CA LYS A 70 -18.63 -13.64 -17.68
C LYS A 70 -17.28 -13.65 -16.94
N ILE A 71 -16.17 -13.65 -17.68
CA ILE A 71 -14.82 -13.61 -17.09
C ILE A 71 -14.57 -12.24 -16.49
N GLN A 72 -15.00 -11.16 -17.16
CA GLN A 72 -14.88 -9.80 -16.63
C GLN A 72 -15.55 -9.66 -15.27
N ASN A 73 -16.79 -10.13 -15.12
CA ASN A 73 -17.51 -10.11 -13.85
C ASN A 73 -16.79 -10.94 -12.76
N GLN A 74 -16.15 -12.05 -13.14
CA GLN A 74 -15.37 -12.86 -12.20
C GLN A 74 -14.07 -12.16 -11.76
N VAL A 75 -13.39 -11.48 -12.68
CA VAL A 75 -12.20 -10.66 -12.36
C VAL A 75 -12.58 -9.52 -11.42
N GLU A 76 -13.66 -8.81 -11.70
CA GLU A 76 -14.15 -7.71 -10.86
C GLU A 76 -14.52 -8.19 -9.46
N ALA A 77 -15.32 -9.26 -9.36
CA ALA A 77 -15.71 -9.84 -8.07
C ALA A 77 -14.50 -10.31 -7.25
N MET A 78 -13.52 -10.94 -7.88
CA MET A 78 -12.32 -11.40 -7.17
C MET A 78 -11.39 -10.27 -6.75
N HIS A 79 -11.34 -9.18 -7.51
CA HIS A 79 -10.51 -8.02 -7.17
C HIS A 79 -10.96 -7.35 -5.86
N GLU A 80 -12.28 -7.28 -5.62
CA GLU A 80 -12.82 -6.80 -4.35
C GLU A 80 -12.63 -7.83 -3.24
N GLN A 81 -13.02 -9.09 -3.50
CA GLN A 81 -13.01 -10.12 -2.47
C GLN A 81 -11.61 -10.45 -1.94
N MET A 82 -10.57 -10.45 -2.78
CA MET A 82 -9.19 -10.72 -2.32
C MET A 82 -8.67 -9.69 -1.30
N ARG A 83 -9.28 -8.50 -1.25
CA ARG A 83 -8.93 -7.42 -0.34
C ARG A 83 -9.75 -7.50 0.95
N ASP A 84 -11.05 -7.74 0.81
CA ASP A 84 -12.00 -7.65 1.92
C ASP A 84 -12.08 -8.96 2.72
N ASP A 85 -12.04 -10.11 2.04
CA ASP A 85 -12.02 -11.45 2.65
C ASP A 85 -11.07 -12.39 1.87
N PRO A 86 -9.75 -12.23 2.04
CA PRO A 86 -8.77 -13.03 1.32
C PRO A 86 -8.89 -14.54 1.60
N ALA A 87 -9.32 -14.93 2.81
CA ALA A 87 -9.49 -16.34 3.18
C ALA A 87 -10.60 -17.01 2.36
N ALA A 88 -11.72 -16.31 2.14
CA ALA A 88 -12.79 -16.81 1.28
C ALA A 88 -12.46 -16.73 -0.22
N ALA A 89 -11.60 -15.79 -0.63
CA ALA A 89 -11.22 -15.60 -2.04
C ALA A 89 -10.34 -16.74 -2.57
N ILE A 90 -9.38 -17.22 -1.77
CA ILE A 90 -8.40 -18.24 -2.17
C ILE A 90 -9.04 -19.50 -2.81
N PRO A 91 -9.98 -20.22 -2.17
CA PRO A 91 -10.56 -21.43 -2.78
C PRO A 91 -11.41 -21.14 -4.04
N GLN A 92 -11.84 -19.89 -4.25
CA GLN A 92 -12.50 -19.48 -5.49
C GLN A 92 -11.46 -19.23 -6.58
N LEU A 93 -10.38 -18.51 -6.25
CA LEU A 93 -9.27 -18.24 -7.15
C LEU A 93 -8.57 -19.54 -7.60
N GLU A 94 -8.35 -20.52 -6.70
CA GLU A 94 -7.81 -21.84 -7.07
C GLU A 94 -8.68 -22.53 -8.15
N ARG A 95 -10.01 -22.50 -7.97
CA ARG A 95 -10.96 -23.06 -8.96
C ARG A 95 -10.97 -22.28 -10.27
N LEU A 96 -10.86 -20.95 -10.21
CA LEU A 96 -10.81 -20.09 -11.38
C LEU A 96 -9.52 -20.27 -12.18
N ILE A 97 -8.38 -20.46 -11.51
CA ILE A 97 -7.10 -20.76 -12.15
C ILE A 97 -7.16 -22.11 -12.86
N GLN A 98 -7.73 -23.14 -12.24
CA GLN A 98 -7.92 -24.44 -12.89
C GLN A 98 -8.84 -24.34 -14.12
N LYS A 99 -9.91 -23.54 -14.03
CA LYS A 99 -10.90 -23.40 -15.09
C LYS A 99 -10.46 -22.48 -16.23
N TYR A 100 -9.74 -21.41 -15.91
CA TYR A 100 -9.31 -20.36 -16.82
C TYR A 100 -7.82 -20.07 -16.63
N PRO A 101 -6.93 -21.04 -16.88
CA PRO A 101 -5.50 -20.89 -16.62
C PRO A 101 -4.83 -19.84 -17.51
N HIS A 102 -5.51 -19.33 -18.54
CA HIS A 102 -5.04 -18.29 -19.44
C HIS A 102 -5.35 -16.86 -18.95
N VAL A 103 -6.08 -16.69 -17.84
CA VAL A 103 -6.45 -15.37 -17.29
C VAL A 103 -5.43 -14.98 -16.21
N PRO A 104 -4.43 -14.15 -16.53
CA PRO A 104 -3.30 -13.90 -15.63
C PRO A 104 -3.69 -13.11 -14.36
N GLN A 105 -4.80 -12.38 -14.39
CA GLN A 105 -5.32 -11.63 -13.25
C GLN A 105 -5.58 -12.55 -12.05
N PHE A 106 -6.03 -13.79 -12.26
CA PHE A 106 -6.33 -14.71 -11.15
C PHE A 106 -5.06 -15.12 -10.38
N TYR A 107 -3.92 -15.27 -11.06
CA TYR A 107 -2.62 -15.55 -10.42
C TYR A 107 -2.14 -14.35 -9.58
N ASN A 108 -2.32 -13.14 -10.11
CA ASN A 108 -2.02 -11.93 -9.35
C ASN A 108 -2.91 -11.81 -8.10
N PHE A 109 -4.20 -12.09 -8.23
CA PHE A 109 -5.15 -11.98 -7.13
C PHE A 109 -4.89 -13.01 -6.03
N ILE A 110 -4.55 -14.25 -6.37
CA ILE A 110 -4.26 -15.27 -5.35
C ILE A 110 -2.96 -14.95 -4.62
N ALA A 111 -1.94 -14.42 -5.31
CA ALA A 111 -0.71 -13.95 -4.68
C ALA A 111 -0.98 -12.83 -3.65
N VAL A 112 -1.81 -11.85 -4.02
CA VAL A 112 -2.24 -10.75 -3.13
C VAL A 112 -3.09 -11.26 -1.97
N ALA A 113 -4.01 -12.21 -2.19
CA ALA A 113 -4.82 -12.78 -1.13
C ALA A 113 -3.94 -13.48 -0.06
N TYR A 114 -2.93 -14.25 -0.47
CA TYR A 114 -1.98 -14.85 0.46
C TYR A 114 -1.10 -13.81 1.16
N GLU A 115 -0.69 -12.75 0.46
CA GLU A 115 0.05 -11.63 1.08
C GLU A 115 -0.78 -10.96 2.18
N ASN A 116 -2.07 -10.71 1.93
CA ASN A 116 -2.99 -10.10 2.90
C ASN A 116 -3.23 -11.00 4.14
N LEU A 117 -3.06 -12.32 4.02
CA LEU A 117 -3.09 -13.25 5.15
C LEU A 117 -1.75 -13.38 5.88
N GLY A 118 -0.68 -12.75 5.38
CA GLY A 118 0.68 -12.90 5.92
C GLY A 118 1.39 -14.19 5.49
N GLU A 119 0.80 -14.96 4.57
CA GLU A 119 1.33 -16.23 4.07
C GLU A 119 2.38 -16.02 2.97
N SER A 120 3.48 -15.37 3.33
CA SER A 120 4.51 -14.87 2.40
C SER A 120 5.09 -15.96 1.47
N LYS A 121 5.25 -17.20 1.95
CA LYS A 121 5.75 -18.32 1.13
C LYS A 121 4.78 -18.69 0.01
N LEU A 122 3.48 -18.75 0.32
CA LEU A 122 2.44 -19.08 -0.66
C LEU A 122 2.23 -17.93 -1.63
N SER A 123 2.26 -16.68 -1.14
CA SER A 123 2.27 -15.51 -2.01
C SER A 123 3.43 -15.55 -3.01
N THR A 124 4.66 -15.82 -2.54
CA THR A 124 5.84 -15.97 -3.39
C THR A 124 5.69 -17.08 -4.42
N PHE A 125 5.17 -18.24 -4.01
CA PHE A 125 4.88 -19.34 -4.94
C PHE A 125 3.98 -18.87 -6.09
N TRP A 126 2.86 -18.21 -5.79
CA TRP A 126 1.93 -17.73 -6.81
C TRP A 126 2.46 -16.57 -7.65
N ILE A 127 3.36 -15.74 -7.12
CA ILE A 127 4.10 -14.74 -7.91
C ILE A 127 4.97 -15.44 -8.97
N CYS A 128 5.74 -16.44 -8.55
CA CYS A 128 6.60 -17.21 -9.45
C CYS A 128 5.77 -17.95 -10.51
N GLU A 129 4.70 -18.63 -10.10
CA GLU A 129 3.81 -19.34 -11.02
C GLU A 129 3.10 -18.40 -12.00
N GLY A 130 2.63 -17.24 -11.52
CA GLY A 130 2.03 -16.23 -12.39
C GLY A 130 2.99 -15.73 -13.46
N TYR A 131 4.26 -15.50 -13.12
CA TYR A 131 5.29 -15.12 -14.09
C TYR A 131 5.66 -16.26 -15.03
N ARG A 132 5.78 -17.50 -14.52
CA ARG A 132 6.09 -18.68 -15.33
C ARG A 132 5.01 -18.94 -16.38
N CYS A 133 3.74 -18.86 -15.99
CA CYS A 133 2.60 -19.09 -16.89
C CYS A 133 2.32 -17.90 -17.82
N HIS A 134 2.61 -16.68 -17.37
CA HIS A 134 2.27 -15.45 -18.09
C HIS A 134 3.42 -14.44 -18.08
N PRO A 135 4.56 -14.77 -18.71
CA PRO A 135 5.74 -13.91 -18.66
C PRO A 135 5.47 -12.54 -19.28
N ASP A 136 4.55 -12.41 -20.22
CA ASP A 136 4.21 -11.13 -20.85
C ASP A 136 3.17 -10.30 -20.08
N TYR A 137 2.56 -10.86 -19.03
CA TYR A 137 1.66 -10.08 -18.19
C TYR A 137 2.46 -9.14 -17.28
N LEU A 138 2.28 -7.83 -17.46
CA LEU A 138 3.09 -6.81 -16.78
C LEU A 138 3.08 -6.95 -15.26
N PHE A 139 1.92 -7.22 -14.65
CA PHE A 139 1.86 -7.38 -13.18
C PHE A 139 2.60 -8.62 -12.69
N ALA A 140 2.62 -9.72 -13.45
CA ALA A 140 3.44 -10.87 -13.08
C ALA A 140 4.94 -10.53 -13.09
N ARG A 141 5.41 -9.78 -14.11
CA ARG A 141 6.79 -9.27 -14.14
C ARG A 141 7.09 -8.37 -12.95
N VAL A 142 6.23 -7.38 -12.70
CA VAL A 142 6.43 -6.38 -11.65
C VAL A 142 6.41 -7.01 -10.27
N ASN A 143 5.51 -7.96 -10.01
CA ASN A 143 5.47 -8.67 -8.73
C ASN A 143 6.74 -9.46 -8.48
N LEU A 144 7.25 -10.18 -9.48
CA LEU A 144 8.48 -10.95 -9.35
C LEU A 144 9.69 -10.02 -9.16
N ILE A 145 9.74 -8.89 -9.88
CA ILE A 145 10.74 -7.84 -9.65
C ILE A 145 10.66 -7.36 -8.19
N HIS A 146 9.48 -6.98 -7.69
CA HIS A 146 9.34 -6.52 -6.32
C HIS A 146 9.81 -7.56 -5.29
N HIS A 147 9.51 -8.83 -5.53
CA HIS A 147 10.01 -9.94 -4.72
C HIS A 147 11.55 -9.95 -4.69
N HIS A 148 12.22 -9.91 -5.85
CA HIS A 148 13.68 -9.86 -5.89
C HIS A 148 14.27 -8.61 -5.24
N LEU A 149 13.67 -7.43 -5.47
CA LEU A 149 14.11 -6.17 -4.85
C LEU A 149 13.95 -6.18 -3.33
N LEU A 150 12.94 -6.87 -2.79
CA LEU A 150 12.76 -7.01 -1.34
C LEU A 150 13.89 -7.84 -0.71
N HIS A 151 14.40 -8.82 -1.44
CA HIS A 151 15.46 -9.73 -0.98
C HIS A 151 16.88 -9.27 -1.38
N GLY A 152 17.03 -8.06 -1.95
CA GLY A 152 18.32 -7.54 -2.40
C GLY A 152 18.88 -8.24 -3.65
N ASN A 153 18.10 -9.07 -4.32
CA ASN A 153 18.49 -9.83 -5.51
C ASN A 153 18.42 -8.95 -6.77
N LEU A 154 19.22 -7.87 -6.81
CA LEU A 154 19.16 -6.86 -7.88
C LEU A 154 19.45 -7.44 -9.27
N GLY A 155 20.36 -8.41 -9.37
CA GLY A 155 20.69 -9.07 -10.63
C GLY A 155 19.51 -9.82 -11.25
N GLU A 156 18.71 -10.52 -10.44
CA GLU A 156 17.51 -11.21 -10.93
C GLU A 156 16.41 -10.23 -11.34
N ALA A 157 16.23 -9.14 -10.58
CA ALA A 157 15.33 -8.06 -10.98
C ALA A 157 15.74 -7.45 -12.34
N GLU A 158 17.03 -7.19 -12.54
CA GLU A 158 17.57 -6.66 -13.81
C GLU A 158 17.34 -7.61 -14.99
N LYS A 159 17.44 -8.93 -14.78
CA LYS A 159 17.12 -9.93 -15.81
C LYS A 159 15.66 -9.86 -16.23
N ILE A 160 14.71 -9.70 -15.28
CA ILE A 160 13.28 -9.62 -15.59
C ILE A 160 12.92 -8.32 -16.32
N PHE A 161 13.61 -7.22 -15.97
CA PHE A 161 13.54 -5.98 -16.76
C PHE A 161 14.11 -6.16 -18.17
N ASP A 162 14.96 -7.15 -18.41
CA ASP A 162 15.67 -7.36 -19.69
C ASP A 162 16.41 -6.09 -20.15
N GLY A 163 16.96 -5.34 -19.18
CA GLY A 163 17.61 -4.04 -19.41
C GLY A 163 16.66 -2.92 -19.89
N LYS A 164 15.35 -3.16 -19.93
CA LYS A 164 14.32 -2.23 -20.39
C LYS A 164 13.64 -1.60 -19.17
N PHE A 165 13.82 -0.30 -19.01
CA PHE A 165 13.32 0.47 -17.87
C PHE A 165 12.23 1.46 -18.26
N ASP A 166 11.63 1.25 -19.43
CA ASP A 166 10.51 2.00 -19.97
C ASP A 166 9.45 1.04 -20.51
N LEU A 167 8.17 1.42 -20.41
CA LEU A 167 7.05 0.56 -20.83
C LEU A 167 7.06 0.29 -22.34
N LYS A 168 7.41 1.28 -23.17
CA LYS A 168 7.46 1.12 -24.61
C LYS A 168 8.60 0.21 -25.04
N GLN A 169 9.73 0.28 -24.33
CA GLN A 169 10.84 -0.66 -24.56
C GLN A 169 10.45 -2.10 -24.18
N LEU A 170 9.69 -2.27 -23.10
CA LEU A 170 9.25 -3.58 -22.62
C LEU A 170 8.10 -4.17 -23.46
N TYR A 171 7.21 -3.31 -23.96
CA TYR A 171 6.04 -3.67 -24.77
C TYR A 171 5.97 -2.79 -26.03
N PRO A 172 6.86 -3.02 -27.02
CA PRO A 172 6.96 -2.17 -28.21
C PRO A 172 5.68 -2.12 -29.04
N GLN A 173 4.85 -3.17 -28.97
CA GLN A 173 3.58 -3.26 -29.70
C GLN A 173 2.40 -2.57 -29.00
N ARG A 174 2.61 -1.99 -27.81
CA ARG A 174 1.56 -1.28 -27.07
C ARG A 174 1.81 0.22 -27.11
N ASP A 175 0.75 0.97 -27.43
CA ASP A 175 0.74 2.44 -27.37
C ASP A 175 -0.14 2.96 -26.23
N VAL A 176 -0.86 2.07 -25.55
CA VAL A 176 -1.76 2.41 -24.45
C VAL A 176 -1.52 1.49 -23.26
N PHE A 177 -1.36 2.10 -22.09
CA PHE A 177 -1.18 1.43 -20.81
C PHE A 177 -2.17 1.96 -19.79
N HIS A 178 -2.62 1.10 -18.89
CA HIS A 178 -3.47 1.54 -17.79
C HIS A 178 -2.64 2.31 -16.73
N LEU A 179 -3.27 3.21 -15.98
CA LEU A 179 -2.59 3.99 -14.95
C LEU A 179 -1.92 3.09 -13.90
N THR A 180 -2.60 2.04 -13.47
CA THR A 180 -2.05 1.11 -12.46
C THR A 180 -0.84 0.34 -13.01
N GLU A 181 -0.84 -0.01 -14.30
CA GLU A 181 0.30 -0.63 -14.96
C GLU A 181 1.53 0.29 -14.90
N ALA A 182 1.37 1.55 -15.31
CA ALA A 182 2.44 2.54 -15.26
C ALA A 182 2.93 2.82 -13.85
N VAL A 183 2.03 3.02 -12.89
CA VAL A 183 2.38 3.28 -11.49
C VAL A 183 3.16 2.11 -10.87
N CYS A 184 2.72 0.87 -11.09
CA CYS A 184 3.40 -0.31 -10.57
C CYS A 184 4.77 -0.51 -11.24
N PHE A 185 4.85 -0.36 -12.57
CA PHE A 185 6.09 -0.49 -13.31
C PHE A 185 7.13 0.56 -12.89
N PHE A 186 6.80 1.84 -12.93
CA PHE A 186 7.73 2.91 -12.54
C PHE A 186 8.06 2.89 -11.05
N GLY A 187 7.16 2.35 -10.22
CA GLY A 187 7.44 2.04 -8.83
C GLY A 187 8.55 1.02 -8.66
N ALA A 188 8.49 -0.08 -9.43
CA ALA A 188 9.52 -1.10 -9.45
C ALA A 188 10.85 -0.58 -9.98
N VAL A 189 10.83 0.15 -11.11
CA VAL A 189 12.03 0.74 -11.73
C VAL A 189 12.71 1.74 -10.79
N GLY A 190 11.94 2.63 -10.17
CA GLY A 190 12.50 3.61 -9.23
C GLY A 190 13.09 2.95 -7.98
N LYS A 191 12.43 1.91 -7.45
CA LYS A 191 12.96 1.11 -6.33
C LYS A 191 14.27 0.42 -6.71
N TYR A 192 14.33 -0.17 -7.91
CA TYR A 192 15.54 -0.81 -8.44
C TYR A 192 16.72 0.18 -8.51
N PHE A 193 16.55 1.33 -9.17
CA PHE A 193 17.63 2.30 -9.29
C PHE A 193 18.06 2.87 -7.94
N TRP A 194 17.13 3.09 -7.02
CA TRP A 194 17.48 3.50 -5.66
C TRP A 194 18.37 2.46 -4.98
N LEU A 195 17.99 1.17 -5.03
CA LEU A 195 18.75 0.10 -4.40
C LEU A 195 20.10 -0.16 -5.08
N LYS A 196 20.20 0.09 -6.40
CA LYS A 196 21.45 0.03 -7.17
C LYS A 196 22.40 1.21 -6.88
N GLY A 197 21.94 2.23 -6.16
CA GLY A 197 22.71 3.45 -5.86
C GLY A 197 22.60 4.55 -6.92
N ASP A 198 21.81 4.34 -7.99
CA ASP A 198 21.54 5.34 -9.01
C ASP A 198 20.41 6.28 -8.57
N GLN A 199 20.77 7.22 -7.71
CA GLN A 199 19.80 8.16 -7.14
C GLN A 199 19.16 9.03 -8.21
N GLN A 200 19.89 9.41 -9.27
CA GLN A 200 19.38 10.30 -10.30
C GLN A 200 18.19 9.67 -11.04
N ARG A 201 18.33 8.42 -11.51
CA ARG A 201 17.24 7.70 -12.19
C ARG A 201 16.09 7.40 -11.24
N ALA A 202 16.36 7.14 -9.95
CA ALA A 202 15.31 7.03 -8.95
C ALA A 202 14.50 8.33 -8.78
N LYS A 203 15.15 9.52 -8.85
CA LYS A 203 14.44 10.82 -8.80
C LYS A 203 13.56 11.03 -10.02
N LEU A 204 14.02 10.63 -11.20
CA LEU A 204 13.21 10.70 -12.43
C LEU A 204 11.94 9.85 -12.29
N CYS A 205 12.07 8.61 -11.82
CA CYS A 205 10.93 7.73 -11.55
C CYS A 205 9.97 8.34 -10.53
N TYR A 206 10.49 8.93 -9.46
CA TYR A 206 9.67 9.63 -8.47
C TYR A 206 8.92 10.82 -9.08
N GLY A 207 9.59 11.63 -9.89
CA GLY A 207 8.97 12.75 -10.60
C GLY A 207 7.80 12.29 -11.48
N LEU A 208 7.97 11.18 -12.18
CA LEU A 208 6.92 10.57 -12.99
C LEU A 208 5.76 10.04 -12.13
N LEU A 209 6.05 9.25 -11.10
CA LEU A 209 5.03 8.71 -10.18
C LEU A 209 4.25 9.81 -9.47
N LYS A 210 4.88 10.94 -9.15
CA LYS A 210 4.21 12.11 -8.58
C LYS A 210 3.18 12.71 -9.54
N LYS A 211 3.45 12.70 -10.85
CA LYS A 211 2.51 13.15 -11.88
C LYS A 211 1.36 12.16 -12.07
N LEU A 212 1.68 10.87 -12.12
CA LEU A 212 0.69 9.80 -12.32
C LEU A 212 -0.24 9.62 -11.12
N GLY A 213 0.25 9.81 -9.90
CA GLY A 213 -0.59 9.69 -8.71
C GLY A 213 0.20 9.92 -7.43
N PRO A 214 0.30 11.15 -6.90
CA PRO A 214 1.25 11.49 -5.83
C PRO A 214 0.99 10.75 -4.51
N LYS A 215 -0.21 10.21 -4.31
CA LYS A 215 -0.61 9.48 -3.09
C LYS A 215 -0.38 7.96 -3.17
N ASN A 216 0.05 7.43 -4.32
CA ASN A 216 0.28 6.00 -4.46
C ASN A 216 1.44 5.50 -3.57
N CYS A 217 1.45 4.20 -3.24
CA CYS A 217 2.44 3.63 -2.31
C CYS A 217 3.88 3.74 -2.83
N HIS A 218 4.09 3.59 -4.14
CA HIS A 218 5.41 3.66 -4.78
C HIS A 218 5.99 5.08 -4.75
N ALA A 219 5.17 6.10 -5.07
CA ALA A 219 5.53 7.50 -4.98
C ALA A 219 5.96 7.87 -3.56
N ARG A 220 5.18 7.46 -2.55
CA ARG A 220 5.52 7.70 -1.13
C ARG A 220 6.80 6.97 -0.71
N TRP A 221 6.99 5.73 -1.16
CA TRP A 221 8.19 4.95 -0.84
C TRP A 221 9.46 5.65 -1.36
N LEU A 222 9.41 6.18 -2.59
CA LEU A 222 10.52 6.92 -3.20
C LEU A 222 10.67 8.31 -2.59
N GLN A 223 9.59 9.04 -2.31
CA GLN A 223 9.63 10.37 -1.70
C GLN A 223 10.42 10.35 -0.39
N ARG A 224 10.16 9.36 0.47
CA ARG A 224 10.85 9.16 1.76
C ARG A 224 12.37 9.03 1.62
N ARG A 225 12.84 8.56 0.45
CA ARG A 225 14.23 8.22 0.19
C ARG A 225 14.95 9.30 -0.62
N VAL A 226 14.30 9.76 -1.68
CA VAL A 226 14.83 10.77 -2.60
C VAL A 226 14.78 12.18 -1.99
N GLN A 227 13.80 12.46 -1.13
CA GLN A 227 13.59 13.76 -0.50
C GLN A 227 13.28 13.61 1.00
N PRO A 228 14.21 13.07 1.81
CA PRO A 228 13.92 12.74 3.21
C PRO A 228 13.54 13.97 4.03
N VAL A 229 14.20 15.11 3.81
CA VAL A 229 13.91 16.37 4.51
C VAL A 229 12.51 16.89 4.15
N ALA A 230 12.20 17.01 2.86
CA ALA A 230 10.88 17.46 2.42
C ALA A 230 9.76 16.53 2.93
N TYR A 231 10.01 15.22 2.93
CA TYR A 231 9.07 14.24 3.49
C TYR A 231 8.83 14.46 4.99
N LEU A 232 9.90 14.64 5.78
CA LEU A 232 9.79 14.94 7.20
C LEU A 232 9.00 16.22 7.45
N PHE A 233 9.26 17.30 6.69
CA PHE A 233 8.47 18.53 6.79
C PHE A 233 7.00 18.31 6.46
N THR A 234 6.67 17.62 5.36
CA THR A 234 5.26 17.33 5.02
C THR A 234 4.56 16.42 6.03
N SER A 235 5.30 15.53 6.69
CA SER A 235 4.76 14.63 7.72
C SER A 235 4.58 15.33 9.07
N LEU A 236 5.53 16.18 9.46
CA LEU A 236 5.52 16.92 10.72
C LEU A 236 4.55 18.10 10.65
N PHE A 237 4.45 18.78 9.52
CA PHE A 237 3.50 19.88 9.29
C PHE A 237 2.24 19.42 8.56
N SER A 238 1.75 18.22 8.90
CA SER A 238 0.37 17.88 8.58
C SER A 238 -0.55 18.94 9.22
N TRP A 239 -1.61 19.34 8.52
CA TRP A 239 -2.59 20.29 9.05
C TRP A 239 -3.13 19.86 10.43
N HIS A 240 -3.12 18.57 10.75
CA HIS A 240 -3.47 18.08 12.08
C HIS A 240 -2.43 18.47 13.12
N THR A 241 -1.13 18.30 12.84
CA THR A 241 -0.06 18.71 13.76
C THR A 241 -0.05 20.22 13.97
N VAL A 242 -0.26 20.99 12.90
CA VAL A 242 -0.40 22.46 13.00
C VAL A 242 -1.62 22.84 13.85
N LYS A 243 -2.77 22.19 13.65
CA LYS A 243 -3.95 22.39 14.50
C LYS A 243 -3.67 22.06 15.97
N VAL A 244 -3.02 20.94 16.25
CA VAL A 244 -2.66 20.55 17.62
C VAL A 244 -1.73 21.58 18.26
N ILE A 245 -0.69 22.03 17.54
CA ILE A 245 0.23 23.06 18.02
C ILE A 245 -0.50 24.39 18.27
N LEU A 246 -1.42 24.80 17.39
CA LEU A 246 -2.22 26.01 17.57
C LEU A 246 -3.25 25.91 18.70
N GLN A 247 -3.77 24.72 18.98
CA GLN A 247 -4.74 24.48 20.05
C GLN A 247 -4.07 24.31 21.43
N LEU A 248 -2.81 23.88 21.47
CA LEU A 248 -2.10 23.62 22.73
C LEU A 248 -2.09 24.85 23.68
N PRO A 249 -1.81 26.10 23.23
CA PRO A 249 -1.91 27.28 24.08
C PRO A 249 -3.32 27.51 24.62
N ILE A 250 -4.36 27.24 23.82
CA ILE A 250 -5.76 27.39 24.22
C ILE A 250 -6.07 26.41 25.36
N TYR A 251 -5.68 25.14 25.21
CA TYR A 251 -5.86 24.13 26.26
C TYR A 251 -5.07 24.47 27.54
N ILE A 252 -3.85 24.99 27.40
CA ILE A 252 -3.05 25.46 28.55
C ILE A 252 -3.77 26.60 29.28
N ILE A 253 -4.26 27.61 28.55
CA ILE A 253 -5.00 28.75 29.11
C ILE A 253 -6.27 28.27 29.83
N LEU A 254 -7.08 27.42 29.19
CA LEU A 254 -8.29 26.88 29.79
C LEU A 254 -8.01 26.08 31.07
N THR A 255 -6.90 25.32 31.08
CA THR A 255 -6.47 24.56 32.27
C THR A 255 -6.06 25.49 33.41
N ILE A 256 -5.32 26.56 33.11
CA ILE A 256 -4.93 27.58 34.10
C ILE A 256 -6.17 28.27 34.67
N ILE A 257 -7.14 28.65 33.82
CA ILE A 257 -8.41 29.26 34.27
C ILE A 257 -9.18 28.30 35.19
N ALA A 258 -9.31 27.03 34.82
CA ALA A 258 -9.99 26.03 35.63
C ALA A 258 -9.32 25.85 37.00
N LEU A 259 -7.98 25.81 37.05
CA LEU A 259 -7.22 25.72 38.30
C LEU A 259 -7.41 26.96 39.19
N LEU A 260 -7.46 28.17 38.60
CA LEU A 260 -7.71 29.41 39.33
C LEU A 260 -9.12 29.45 39.92
N LEU A 261 -10.14 29.04 39.15
CA LEU A 261 -11.53 28.97 39.64
C LEU A 261 -11.66 27.96 40.79
N TRP A 262 -11.07 26.78 40.64
CA TRP A 262 -11.03 25.77 41.70
C TRP A 262 -10.34 26.29 42.97
N PHE A 263 -9.23 27.01 42.83
CA PHE A 263 -8.54 27.63 43.95
C PHE A 263 -9.41 28.70 44.65
N LEU A 264 -10.10 29.56 43.90
CA LEU A 264 -11.01 30.57 44.45
C LEU A 264 -12.18 29.92 45.22
N GLU A 265 -12.76 28.84 44.69
CA GLU A 265 -13.80 28.06 45.37
C GLU A 265 -13.27 27.47 46.69
N MET A 266 -12.07 26.90 46.68
CA MET A 266 -11.41 26.39 47.88
C MET A 266 -11.15 27.47 48.93
N VAL A 267 -10.72 28.66 48.53
CA VAL A 267 -10.54 29.81 49.43
C VAL A 267 -11.88 30.27 50.00
N TRP A 268 -12.91 30.37 49.16
CA TRP A 268 -14.26 30.73 49.58
C TRP A 268 -14.81 29.74 50.62
N LEU A 269 -14.75 28.43 50.35
CA LEU A 269 -15.24 27.40 51.26
C LEU A 269 -14.50 27.41 52.62
N ASN A 270 -13.21 27.76 52.64
CA ASN A 270 -12.39 27.73 53.85
C ASN A 270 -12.38 29.02 54.68
N THR A 271 -12.49 30.20 54.05
CA THR A 271 -12.39 31.49 54.75
C THR A 271 -13.76 32.16 54.88
N LEU A 272 -14.27 32.75 53.80
CA LEU A 272 -15.52 33.50 53.77
C LEU A 272 -16.75 32.63 54.05
N GLY A 273 -16.84 31.43 53.50
CA GLY A 273 -17.96 30.51 53.69
C GLY A 273 -18.09 30.04 55.15
N ARG A 274 -16.99 30.00 55.92
CA ARG A 274 -17.05 29.75 57.37
C ARG A 274 -17.51 30.99 58.12
N TRP A 275 -17.03 32.17 57.73
CA TRP A 275 -17.42 33.44 58.34
C TRP A 275 -18.90 33.74 58.13
N VAL A 276 -19.40 33.61 56.90
CA VAL A 276 -20.81 33.83 56.54
C VAL A 276 -21.73 32.89 57.33
N ARG A 277 -21.41 31.58 57.39
CA ARG A 277 -22.16 30.61 58.21
C ARG A 277 -22.19 30.99 59.69
N LYS A 278 -21.08 31.51 60.22
CA LYS A 278 -21.00 31.99 61.60
C LYS A 278 -21.87 33.24 61.81
N SER A 279 -21.94 34.16 60.86
CA SER A 279 -22.74 35.39 60.96
C SER A 279 -24.24 35.19 60.75
N THR A 280 -24.66 34.20 59.96
CA THR A 280 -26.09 33.96 59.69
C THR A 280 -26.77 33.06 60.72
N GLY A 281 -26.04 32.56 61.73
CA GLY A 281 -26.62 31.75 62.80
C GLY A 281 -27.11 30.36 62.35
N GLN A 282 -26.79 29.93 61.13
CA GLN A 282 -27.03 28.56 60.68
C GLN A 282 -26.10 27.62 61.46
N LYS A 283 -26.61 27.05 62.55
CA LYS A 283 -26.01 25.90 63.21
C LYS A 283 -26.16 24.70 62.27
N HIS A 284 -25.06 23.99 62.06
CA HIS A 284 -25.01 22.72 61.34
C HIS A 284 -25.94 21.69 61.97
#